data_AF-A0A4V0XR49-F1
#
_entry.id   AF-A0A4V0XR49-F1
#
_cell.length_a   1.000
_cell.length_b   1.000
_cell.length_c   1.000
_cell.angle_alpha   90.00
_cell.angle_beta   90.00
_cell.angle_gamma   90.00
#
_symmetry.space_group_name_H-M   'P 1'
#
loop_
_entity.id
_entity.type
_entity.pdbx_description
1 polymer ?
#
loop_
_entity_poly.entity_id
_entity_poly.type
_entity_poly.pdbx_seq_one_letter_code
_entity_poly.pdbx_strand_id
1 'polypeptide(L)' 'MLKQPFINVEEKIDRFVGKRTKTPEGWKAGMQMQAAGLEFHKAFKHRWLAGGVHRFKTHEEADAWMIKMLVRSGMAKT' A
#
# COMPACT_ATOMS: atom_id res chain seq x y z
N MET A 1 -31.35 10.60 21.71
CA MET A 1 -31.26 9.33 22.45
C MET A 1 -30.34 8.40 21.68
N LEU A 2 -29.23 7.93 22.28
CA LEU A 2 -28.39 6.90 21.66
C LEU A 2 -29.20 5.61 21.54
N LYS A 3 -29.40 5.11 20.31
CA LYS A 3 -29.92 3.75 20.09
C LYS A 3 -28.89 2.77 20.65
N GLN A 4 -29.25 2.03 21.69
CA GLN A 4 -28.44 0.92 22.17
C GLN A 4 -28.31 -0.11 21.05
N PRO A 5 -27.12 -0.73 20.87
CA PRO A 5 -26.93 -1.74 19.85
C PRO A 5 -27.85 -2.93 20.14
N PHE A 6 -28.61 -3.36 19.14
CA PHE A 6 -29.38 -4.59 19.20
C PHE A 6 -28.39 -5.76 19.14
N ILE A 7 -28.17 -6.41 20.29
CA ILE A 7 -27.34 -7.62 20.39
C ILE A 7 -28.32 -8.79 20.49
N ASN A 8 -28.34 -9.63 19.47
CA ASN A 8 -29.19 -10.81 19.42
C ASN A 8 -28.60 -11.91 20.31
N VAL A 9 -28.95 -11.90 21.60
CA VAL A 9 -28.38 -12.84 22.61
C VAL A 9 -28.83 -14.28 22.38
N GLU A 10 -29.92 -14.49 21.62
CA GLU A 10 -30.51 -15.80 21.35
C GLU A 10 -29.92 -16.52 20.12
N GLU A 11 -29.06 -15.84 19.35
CA GLU A 11 -28.47 -16.41 18.15
C GLU A 11 -27.41 -17.47 18.50
N LYS A 12 -27.74 -18.74 18.27
CA LYS A 12 -26.77 -19.83 18.35
C LYS A 12 -25.83 -19.73 17.16
N ILE A 13 -24.56 -19.42 17.42
CA ILE A 13 -23.51 -19.44 16.40
C ILE A 13 -23.23 -20.92 16.08
N ASP A 14 -23.98 -21.48 15.12
CA ASP A 14 -23.91 -22.90 14.80
C ASP A 14 -22.64 -23.30 14.02
N ARG A 15 -21.93 -22.33 13.45
CA ARG A 15 -20.75 -22.59 12.61
C ARG A 15 -19.70 -21.49 12.72
N PHE A 16 -18.57 -21.81 13.34
CA PHE A 16 -17.36 -21.00 13.25
C PHE A 16 -16.58 -21.37 11.98
N VAL A 17 -16.55 -20.48 10.99
CA VAL A 17 -15.71 -20.65 9.79
C VAL A 17 -14.38 -19.92 10.01
N GLY A 18 -13.29 -20.68 10.03
CA GLY A 18 -11.94 -20.16 10.27
C GLY A 18 -11.65 -19.91 11.76
N LYS A 19 -10.49 -20.36 12.22
CA LYS A 19 -9.97 -19.91 13.52
C LYS A 19 -9.47 -18.49 13.33
N ARG A 20 -9.89 -17.55 14.20
CA ARG A 20 -9.17 -16.27 14.33
C ARG A 20 -7.75 -16.62 14.76
N THR A 21 -6.81 -16.55 13.82
CA THR A 21 -5.38 -16.64 14.14
C THR A 21 -5.03 -15.48 15.05
N LYS A 22 -4.11 -15.71 16.00
CA LYS A 22 -3.61 -14.65 16.87
C LYS A 22 -3.20 -13.46 15.98
N THR A 23 -3.69 -12.27 16.31
CA THR A 23 -3.29 -11.04 15.62
C THR A 23 -1.76 -11.02 15.57
N PRO A 24 -1.14 -10.98 14.37
CA PRO A 24 0.30 -10.93 14.25
C PRO A 24 0.83 -9.76 15.08
N GLU A 25 2.00 -9.93 15.70
CA GLU A 25 2.70 -8.83 16.38
C GLU A 25 2.90 -7.70 15.37
N GLY A 26 2.13 -6.61 15.52
CA GLY A 26 2.01 -5.57 14.50
C GLY A 26 3.35 -4.94 14.14
N TRP A 27 4.23 -4.76 15.12
CA TRP A 27 5.60 -4.29 14.92
C TRP A 27 6.41 -5.23 14.02
N LYS A 28 6.40 -6.52 14.32
CA LYS A 28 7.16 -7.52 13.55
C LYS A 28 6.63 -7.63 12.12
N ALA A 29 5.30 -7.62 11.95
CA ALA A 29 4.68 -7.61 10.64
C ALA A 29 5.06 -6.36 9.84
N GLY A 30 5.04 -5.19 10.46
CA GLY A 30 5.47 -3.93 9.84
C GLY A 30 6.94 -3.97 9.38
N MET A 31 7.84 -4.45 10.24
CA MET A 31 9.26 -4.60 9.88
C MET A 31 9.47 -5.58 8.72
N GLN A 32 8.74 -6.70 8.71
CA GLN A 32 8.80 -7.66 7.61
C GLN A 32 8.28 -7.07 6.29
N MET A 33 7.20 -6.27 6.33
CA MET A 33 6.69 -5.57 5.15
C MET A 33 7.70 -4.56 4.60
N GLN A 34 8.37 -3.78 5.46
CA GLN A 34 9.41 -2.84 5.02
C GLN A 34 10.59 -3.55 4.37
N ALA A 35 11.06 -4.66 4.96
CA ALA A 35 12.15 -5.47 4.40
C ALA A 35 11.76 -6.07 3.04
N ALA A 36 10.54 -6.60 2.91
CA ALA A 36 10.04 -7.13 1.64
C ALA A 36 9.93 -6.03 0.57
N GLY A 37 9.46 -4.84 0.95
CA GLY A 37 9.43 -3.67 0.06
C GLY A 37 10.82 -3.34 -0.49
N LEU A 38 11.84 -3.31 0.36
CA LEU A 38 13.23 -3.07 -0.05
C LEU A 38 13.72 -4.10 -1.08
N GLU A 39 13.45 -5.39 -0.85
CA GLU A 39 13.84 -6.45 -1.79
C GLU A 39 13.13 -6.33 -3.13
N PHE A 40 11.84 -5.96 -3.14
CA PHE A 40 11.15 -5.64 -4.38
C PHE A 40 11.78 -4.46 -5.13
N HIS A 41 12.14 -3.39 -4.42
CA HIS A 41 12.83 -2.25 -5.04
C HIS A 41 14.16 -2.65 -5.69
N LYS A 42 14.96 -3.50 -5.03
CA LYS A 42 16.21 -4.02 -5.57
C LYS A 42 15.96 -4.90 -6.79
N ALA A 43 15.04 -5.86 -6.70
CA ALA A 43 14.76 -6.84 -7.74
C ALA A 43 14.25 -6.17 -9.03
N PHE A 44 13.31 -5.25 -8.91
CA PHE A 44 12.73 -4.55 -10.06
C PHE A 44 13.56 -3.35 -10.54
N LYS A 45 14.72 -3.08 -9.91
CA LYS A 45 15.52 -1.87 -10.12
C LYS A 45 14.65 -0.60 -10.05
N HIS A 46 13.61 -0.65 -9.23
CA HIS A 46 12.60 0.41 -9.17
C HIS A 46 13.22 1.62 -8.50
N ARG A 47 13.39 2.70 -9.28
CA ARG A 47 13.89 3.97 -8.75
C ARG A 47 12.74 4.73 -8.13
N TRP A 48 12.88 5.08 -6.85
CA TRP A 48 11.93 5.92 -6.12
C TRP A 48 11.70 7.29 -6.78
N LEU A 49 12.68 7.77 -7.55
CA LEU A 49 12.59 9.00 -8.31
C LEU A 49 12.96 8.72 -9.76
N ALA A 50 12.16 9.25 -10.69
CA ALA A 50 12.51 9.26 -12.09
C ALA A 50 13.86 9.98 -12.29
N GLY A 51 14.76 9.39 -13.07
CA GLY A 51 16.04 10.02 -13.36
C GLY A 51 15.83 11.35 -14.09
N GLY A 52 16.24 12.47 -13.49
CA GLY A 52 16.09 13.81 -14.09
C GLY A 52 15.24 14.79 -13.29
N VAL A 53 14.53 14.35 -12.25
CA VAL A 53 13.73 15.23 -11.36
C VAL A 53 14.58 16.34 -10.72
N HIS A 54 15.86 16.07 -10.45
CA HIS A 54 16.80 17.04 -9.86
C HIS A 54 17.17 18.22 -10.77
N ARG A 55 16.73 18.21 -12.04
CA ARG A 55 17.04 19.27 -13.01
C ARG A 55 16.09 20.47 -12.90
N PHE A 56 14.96 20.30 -12.22
CA PHE A 56 13.96 21.33 -12.04
C PHE A 56 14.27 22.17 -10.81
N LYS A 57 13.97 23.47 -10.90
CA LYS A 57 14.24 24.41 -9.81
C LYS A 57 13.13 24.40 -8.77
N THR A 58 11.92 24.01 -9.17
CA THR A 58 10.74 23.96 -8.30
C THR A 58 10.15 22.55 -8.25
N HIS A 59 9.44 22.26 -7.16
CA HIS A 59 8.74 21.00 -6.97
C HIS A 59 7.64 20.80 -8.03
N GLU A 60 6.86 21.84 -8.30
CA GLU A 60 5.75 21.83 -9.27
C GLU A 60 6.23 21.48 -10.70
N GLU A 61 7.37 22.03 -11.14
CA GLU A 61 7.96 21.68 -12.44
C GLU A 61 8.39 20.21 -12.50
N ALA A 62 8.98 19.73 -11.42
CA ALA A 62 9.39 18.34 -11.28
C ALA A 62 8.20 17.38 -11.30
N ASP A 63 7.11 17.72 -10.61
CA ASP A 63 5.89 16.91 -10.53
C ASP A 63 5.17 16.85 -11.89
N ALA A 64 4.97 18.00 -12.54
CA ALA A 64 4.36 18.06 -13.87
C ALA A 64 5.16 17.24 -14.91
N TRP A 65 6.50 17.28 -14.83
CA TRP A 65 7.35 16.46 -15.69
C TRP A 65 7.27 14.97 -15.35
N MET A 66 7.26 14.61 -14.06
CA MET A 66 7.18 13.24 -13.59
C MET A 66 5.86 12.58 -14.04
N ILE A 67 4.73 13.26 -13.88
CA ILE A 67 3.42 12.80 -14.36
C ILE A 67 3.48 12.50 -15.87
N LYS A 68 4.06 13.40 -16.66
CA LYS A 68 4.23 13.21 -18.11
C LYS A 68 5.08 11.97 -18.45
N MET A 69 6.11 11.68 -17.66
CA MET A 69 6.93 10.48 -17.84
C MET A 69 6.20 9.20 -17.46
N LEU A 70 5.45 9.20 -16.34
CA LEU A 70 4.65 8.06 -15.91
C LEU A 70 3.57 7.70 -16.94
N VAL A 71 2.85 8.71 -17.45
CA VAL A 71 1.86 8.52 -18.52
C VAL A 71 2.49 7.91 -19.78
N ARG A 72 3.67 8.38 -20.17
CA ARG A 72 4.43 7.80 -21.31
C ARG A 72 4.90 6.37 -21.06
N SER A 73 5.24 6.01 -19.83
CA SER A 73 5.69 4.66 -19.48
C SER A 73 4.57 3.61 -19.51
N GLY A 74 3.33 4.04 -19.26
CA GLY A 74 2.14 3.18 -19.32
C GLY A 74 1.57 2.99 -20.72
N MET A 75 2.02 3.78 -21.70
CA MET A 75 1.68 3.54 -23.11
C MET A 75 2.51 2.37 -23.62
N ALA A 76 1.84 1.31 -24.08
CA ALA A 76 2.49 0.18 -24.72
C ALA A 76 3.34 0.70 -25.90
N LYS A 77 4.59 0.24 -26.00
CA LYS A 77 5.45 0.56 -27.15
C LYS A 77 4.87 -0.17 -28.37
N THR A 78 4.24 0.59 -29.25
CA THR A 78 3.86 0.16 -30.61
C THR A 78 5.09 -0.03 -31.47
#